data_AF-A0A662HEV7-F1
#
_entry.id   AF-A0A662HEV7-F1
#
_cell.length_a   1.000
_cell.length_b   1.000
_cell.length_c   1.000
_cell.angle_alpha   90.00
_cell.angle_beta   90.00
_cell.angle_gamma   90.00
#
_symmetry.space_group_name_H-M   'P 1'
#
loop_
_entity.id
_entity.type
_entity.pdbx_description
1 polymer ?
#
loop_
_entity_poly.entity_id
_entity_poly.type
_entity_poly.pdbx_seq_one_letter_code
_entity_poly.pdbx_strand_id
1 'polypeptide(L)'
;MKFDKSKILLYISAFLNSLTILLAWEVILIKYPQACYVLDGTYAPKLLLPYIIKPSIDTYIFIAVLFSAGITTTLIGLIEGTWMIILALLSLIAHTTLGSKEPITAAAFLYYIFYPIIYHSKNKRTYLKYVLETTLTTLILVEAGSLFYYLGIAAKLDLPLVWRTASWDLAIFYWLHPIIPLLVLAFLFSPLLKPGIKSLKLLAGKEKKQKKPRKIKLPGWKTILLISLSIAAFTATTLYLPTLNPTGKFKGVDPNTRYYPHLKQIYKSPDRIKAAIKIGYDRPLSYIIMFLLSKLAGIELTVKLIPLICSLLYVISIYYFSKTLLDATSAKIATLYSAISYTTTAGLFGGLYNNWT
;
A
#
# COMPACT_ATOMS: atom_id res chain seq x y z
N MET A 1 29.74 9.23 21.91
CA MET A 1 28.65 9.85 21.14
C MET A 1 27.80 10.66 22.12
N LYS A 2 27.93 11.99 22.20
CA LYS A 2 27.09 12.81 23.11
C LYS A 2 25.69 12.91 22.50
N PHE A 3 24.71 12.24 23.11
CA PHE A 3 23.32 12.33 22.71
C PHE A 3 22.78 13.73 23.02
N ASP A 4 22.29 14.41 22.00
CA ASP A 4 21.64 15.71 22.13
C ASP A 4 20.22 15.49 22.68
N LYS A 5 20.04 15.74 23.99
CA LYS A 5 18.76 15.53 24.69
C LYS A 5 17.59 16.24 24.00
N SER A 6 17.84 17.38 23.33
CA SER A 6 16.81 18.13 22.60
C SER A 6 16.27 17.37 21.39
N LYS A 7 17.12 16.62 20.67
CA LYS A 7 16.73 15.82 19.51
C LYS A 7 15.95 14.58 19.89
N ILE A 8 16.32 13.93 21.00
CA ILE A 8 15.59 12.76 21.49
C ILE A 8 14.16 13.15 21.85
N LEU A 9 13.99 14.25 22.59
CA LEU A 9 12.66 14.73 22.97
C LEU A 9 11.81 15.08 21.74
N LEU A 10 12.41 15.69 20.70
CA LEU A 10 11.74 15.99 19.44
C LEU A 10 11.25 14.72 18.72
N TYR A 11 12.07 13.67 18.67
CA TYR A 11 11.70 12.38 18.07
C TYR A 11 10.59 11.67 18.86
N ILE A 12 10.69 11.67 20.20
CA ILE A 12 9.65 11.07 21.06
C ILE A 12 8.32 11.81 20.85
N SER A 13 8.35 13.14 20.87
CA SER A 13 7.16 13.96 20.62
C SER A 13 6.55 13.68 19.25
N ALA A 14 7.38 13.57 18.20
CA ALA A 14 6.93 13.27 16.85
C ALA A 14 6.37 11.84 16.70
N PHE A 15 6.94 10.87 17.39
CA PHE A 15 6.43 9.50 17.43
C PHE A 15 5.08 9.42 18.14
N LEU A 16 4.96 10.04 19.32
CA LEU A 16 3.70 10.08 20.07
C LEU A 16 2.60 10.77 19.26
N ASN A 17 2.90 11.87 18.58
CA ASN A 17 1.93 12.51 17.69
C ASN A 17 1.52 11.61 16.52
N SER A 18 2.45 10.89 15.91
CA SER A 18 2.11 9.89 14.88
C SER A 18 1.16 8.81 15.42
N LEU A 19 1.38 8.34 16.64
CA LEU A 19 0.49 7.38 17.29
C LEU A 19 -0.88 7.99 17.62
N THR A 20 -0.91 9.25 18.08
CA THR A 20 -2.16 10.00 18.29
C THR A 20 -2.95 10.13 17.00
N ILE A 21 -2.30 10.43 15.86
CA ILE A 21 -2.96 10.47 14.54
C ILE A 21 -3.66 9.15 14.25
N LEU A 22 -2.97 8.02 14.43
CA LEU A 22 -3.57 6.71 14.16
C LEU A 22 -4.71 6.39 15.13
N LEU A 23 -4.52 6.57 16.43
CA LEU A 23 -5.57 6.26 17.41
C LEU A 23 -6.79 7.20 17.30
N ALA A 24 -6.58 8.48 16.96
CA ALA A 24 -7.67 9.38 16.60
C ALA A 24 -8.46 8.85 15.40
N TRP A 25 -7.75 8.29 14.41
CA TRP A 25 -8.36 7.65 13.25
C TRP A 25 -9.26 6.47 13.64
N GLU A 26 -8.74 5.57 14.48
CA GLU A 26 -9.50 4.43 15.00
C GLU A 26 -10.80 4.85 15.68
N VAL A 27 -10.73 5.84 16.58
CA VAL A 27 -11.91 6.36 17.30
C VAL A 27 -12.99 6.83 16.33
N ILE A 28 -12.60 7.50 15.24
CA ILE A 28 -13.53 7.96 14.20
C ILE A 28 -14.12 6.76 13.45
N LEU A 29 -13.28 5.82 13.02
CA LEU A 29 -13.68 4.68 12.21
C LEU A 29 -14.63 3.71 12.92
N ILE A 30 -14.44 3.50 14.23
CA ILE A 30 -15.31 2.64 15.04
C ILE A 30 -16.73 3.23 15.16
N LYS A 31 -16.88 4.55 15.00
CA LYS A 31 -18.17 5.24 15.13
C LYS A 31 -18.88 5.45 13.79
N TYR A 32 -18.13 5.71 12.72
CA TYR A 32 -18.67 6.08 11.42
C TYR A 32 -18.39 5.00 10.37
N PRO A 33 -19.44 4.33 9.84
CA PRO A 33 -19.28 3.36 8.76
C PRO A 33 -18.58 3.96 7.55
N GLN A 34 -17.65 3.21 6.97
CA GLN A 34 -16.94 3.60 5.76
C GLN A 34 -17.55 2.92 4.54
N ALA A 35 -17.57 3.62 3.41
CA ALA A 35 -17.95 3.04 2.13
C ALA A 35 -16.89 2.02 1.70
N CYS A 36 -17.20 0.73 1.88
CA CYS A 36 -16.32 -0.37 1.52
C CYS A 36 -16.82 -1.05 0.24
N TYR A 37 -15.90 -1.50 -0.60
CA TYR A 37 -16.26 -2.31 -1.76
C TYR A 37 -16.85 -3.65 -1.32
N VAL A 38 -17.89 -4.05 -2.03
CA VAL A 38 -18.45 -5.38 -1.98
C VAL A 38 -18.11 -6.10 -3.28
N LEU A 39 -18.11 -7.43 -3.25
CA LEU A 39 -17.68 -8.29 -4.36
C LEU A 39 -18.47 -8.06 -5.66
N ASP A 40 -19.67 -7.47 -5.58
CA ASP A 40 -20.50 -7.10 -6.72
C ASP A 40 -20.11 -5.74 -7.37
N GLY A 41 -19.05 -5.10 -6.87
CA GLY A 41 -18.58 -3.79 -7.33
C GLY A 41 -19.35 -2.61 -6.75
N THR A 42 -20.31 -2.84 -5.85
CA THR A 42 -21.04 -1.79 -5.14
C THR A 42 -20.33 -1.35 -3.86
N TYR A 43 -20.79 -0.25 -3.27
CA TYR A 43 -20.33 0.21 -1.96
C TYR A 43 -21.34 -0.16 -0.89
N ALA A 44 -20.87 -0.77 0.20
CA ALA A 44 -21.66 -0.95 1.41
C ALA A 44 -21.01 -0.20 2.58
N PRO A 45 -21.81 0.50 3.41
CA PRO A 45 -21.31 1.06 4.66
C PRO A 45 -20.92 -0.09 5.60
N LYS A 46 -19.64 -0.18 5.95
CA LYS A 46 -19.12 -1.15 6.93
C LYS A 46 -18.35 -0.44 8.02
N LEU A 47 -18.54 -0.89 9.26
CA LEU A 47 -17.67 -0.50 10.35
C LEU A 47 -16.35 -1.24 10.22
N LEU A 48 -15.28 -0.47 10.07
CA LEU A 48 -13.92 -1.00 10.15
C LEU A 48 -13.52 -0.93 11.61
N LEU A 49 -13.02 -2.05 12.15
CA LEU A 49 -12.68 -2.18 13.57
C LEU A 49 -11.17 -2.34 13.75
N PRO A 50 -10.35 -1.31 13.43
CA PRO A 50 -8.90 -1.37 13.53
C PRO A 50 -8.46 -1.14 14.99
N TYR A 51 -8.96 -1.94 15.93
CA TYR A 51 -8.58 -1.82 17.34
C TYR A 51 -7.33 -2.67 17.63
N ILE A 52 -6.46 -2.17 18.51
CA ILE A 52 -5.22 -2.84 18.92
C ILE A 52 -5.55 -3.99 19.88
N ILE A 53 -6.29 -3.71 20.95
CA ILE A 53 -6.63 -4.70 21.99
C ILE A 53 -8.14 -4.91 22.07
N LYS A 54 -8.87 -3.84 22.36
CA LYS A 54 -10.34 -3.76 22.32
C LYS A 54 -10.76 -2.29 22.39
N PRO A 55 -11.91 -1.91 21.80
CA PRO A 55 -12.32 -0.50 21.71
C PRO A 55 -12.33 0.25 23.05
N SER A 56 -12.68 -0.41 24.15
CA SER A 56 -12.68 0.21 25.47
C SER A 56 -11.29 0.48 26.03
N ILE A 57 -10.32 -0.41 25.81
CA ILE A 57 -8.93 -0.19 26.24
C ILE A 57 -8.28 0.86 25.33
N ASP A 58 -8.51 0.76 24.03
CA ASP A 58 -7.84 1.61 23.04
C ASP A 58 -8.29 3.08 23.17
N THR A 59 -9.49 3.32 23.69
CA THR A 59 -9.95 4.65 24.14
C THR A 59 -9.04 5.26 25.21
N TYR A 60 -8.68 4.48 26.25
CA TYR A 60 -7.77 4.94 27.29
C TYR A 60 -6.34 5.10 26.76
N ILE A 61 -5.91 4.21 25.86
CA ILE A 61 -4.61 4.34 25.17
C ILE A 61 -4.57 5.65 24.38
N PHE A 62 -5.62 5.97 23.61
CA PHE A 62 -5.72 7.22 22.87
C PHE A 62 -5.58 8.44 23.80
N ILE A 63 -6.34 8.47 24.90
CA ILE A 63 -6.28 9.58 25.88
C ILE A 63 -4.87 9.72 26.46
N ALA A 64 -4.25 8.61 26.87
CA ALA A 64 -2.92 8.60 27.46
C ALA A 64 -1.83 9.05 26.46
N VAL A 65 -1.93 8.60 25.21
CA VAL A 65 -1.01 8.98 24.14
C VAL A 65 -1.21 10.44 23.75
N LEU A 66 -2.44 10.93 23.63
CA LEU A 66 -2.76 12.34 23.38
C LEU A 66 -2.20 13.25 24.48
N PHE A 67 -2.37 12.86 25.75
CA PHE A 67 -1.82 13.59 26.89
C PHE A 67 -0.28 13.62 26.85
N SER A 68 0.35 12.47 26.61
CA SER A 68 1.82 12.34 26.51
C SER A 68 2.39 13.12 25.33
N ALA A 69 1.71 13.08 24.18
CA ALA A 69 2.02 13.88 23.01
C ALA A 69 1.93 15.37 23.35
N GLY A 70 0.90 15.80 24.07
CA GLY A 70 0.74 17.18 24.52
C GLY A 70 1.86 17.65 25.46
N ILE A 71 2.22 16.85 26.47
CA ILE A 71 3.34 17.16 27.38
C ILE A 71 4.64 17.31 26.59
N THR A 72 5.00 16.31 25.79
CA THR A 72 6.26 16.33 25.05
C THR A 72 6.31 17.46 24.01
N THR A 73 5.18 17.78 23.37
CA THR A 73 5.03 18.92 22.44
C THR A 73 5.20 20.25 23.17
N THR A 74 4.69 20.38 24.38
CA THR A 74 4.87 21.58 25.21
C THR A 74 6.32 21.73 25.66
N LEU A 75 6.98 20.63 26.06
CA LEU A 75 8.38 20.63 26.50
C LEU A 75 9.37 21.00 25.38
N ILE A 76 9.03 20.74 24.11
CA ILE A 76 9.81 21.24 22.95
C ILE A 76 9.50 22.70 22.59
N GLY A 77 8.66 23.39 23.37
CA GLY A 77 8.34 24.80 23.22
C GLY A 77 7.21 25.11 22.23
N LEU A 78 6.35 24.12 21.91
CA LEU A 78 5.18 24.33 21.05
C LEU A 78 3.91 24.45 21.89
N ILE A 79 3.25 25.62 21.78
CA ILE A 79 2.02 25.92 22.54
C ILE A 79 0.87 24.99 22.17
N GLU A 80 0.89 24.38 20.98
CA GLU A 80 -0.12 23.41 20.55
C GLU A 80 -0.21 22.18 21.47
N GLY A 81 0.87 21.88 22.21
CA GLY A 81 0.86 20.83 23.22
C GLY A 81 -0.13 21.08 24.37
N THR A 82 -0.40 22.34 24.73
CA THR A 82 -1.36 22.66 25.80
C THR A 82 -2.79 22.33 25.39
N TRP A 83 -3.17 22.60 24.13
CA TRP A 83 -4.46 22.21 23.59
C TRP A 83 -4.66 20.69 23.60
N MET A 84 -3.63 19.91 23.25
CA MET A 84 -3.69 18.44 23.31
C MET A 84 -3.90 17.94 24.75
N ILE A 85 -3.23 18.56 25.74
CA ILE A 85 -3.41 18.25 27.15
C ILE A 85 -4.87 18.53 27.58
N ILE A 86 -5.40 19.70 27.22
CA ILE A 86 -6.78 20.09 27.54
C ILE A 86 -7.77 19.10 26.93
N LEU A 87 -7.61 18.75 25.64
CA LEU A 87 -8.47 17.78 24.96
C LEU A 87 -8.42 16.40 25.61
N ALA A 88 -7.23 15.93 26.02
CA ALA A 88 -7.08 14.65 26.71
C ALA A 88 -7.78 14.66 28.08
N LEU A 89 -7.61 15.72 28.87
CA LEU A 89 -8.25 15.85 30.18
C LEU A 89 -9.77 15.93 30.08
N LEU A 90 -10.29 16.74 29.15
CA LEU A 90 -11.75 16.83 28.90
C LEU A 90 -12.31 15.49 28.44
N SER A 91 -11.60 14.77 27.57
CA SER A 91 -11.99 13.43 27.12
C SER A 91 -12.01 12.42 28.27
N LEU A 92 -11.00 12.45 29.15
CA LEU A 92 -10.92 11.57 30.32
C LEU A 92 -12.05 11.84 31.31
N ILE A 93 -12.26 13.12 31.66
CA ILE A 93 -13.32 13.52 32.58
C ILE A 93 -14.66 13.09 32.02
N ALA A 94 -14.98 13.47 30.77
CA ALA A 94 -16.27 13.14 30.21
C ALA A 94 -16.50 11.62 30.07
N HIS A 95 -15.45 10.85 29.74
CA HIS A 95 -15.59 9.40 29.65
C HIS A 95 -15.85 8.75 31.02
N THR A 96 -15.14 9.20 32.05
CA THR A 96 -15.23 8.63 33.40
C THR A 96 -16.44 9.09 34.19
N THR A 97 -16.90 10.33 34.02
CA THR A 97 -18.02 10.90 34.79
C THR A 97 -19.36 10.79 34.08
N LEU A 98 -19.41 10.97 32.76
CA LEU A 98 -20.66 10.98 31.98
C LEU A 98 -20.91 9.66 31.25
N GLY A 99 -19.93 8.75 31.21
CA GLY A 99 -19.99 7.51 30.42
C GLY A 99 -20.05 7.74 28.90
N SER A 100 -19.91 8.99 28.47
CA SER A 100 -20.11 9.47 27.11
C SER A 100 -18.84 9.27 26.27
N LYS A 101 -19.01 8.85 25.00
CA LYS A 101 -17.90 8.65 24.03
C LYS A 101 -17.80 9.80 23.01
N GLU A 102 -18.79 10.69 22.99
CA GLU A 102 -18.88 11.83 22.09
C GLU A 102 -17.68 12.79 22.24
N PRO A 103 -17.23 13.15 23.45
CA PRO A 103 -16.09 14.06 23.63
C PRO A 103 -14.77 13.47 23.15
N ILE A 104 -14.59 12.15 23.26
CA ILE A 104 -13.42 11.44 22.72
C ILE A 104 -13.41 11.52 21.19
N THR A 105 -14.58 11.33 20.56
CA THR A 105 -14.72 11.48 19.11
C THR A 105 -14.44 12.92 18.67
N ALA A 106 -14.97 13.91 19.40
CA ALA A 106 -14.75 15.32 19.13
C ALA A 106 -13.27 15.69 19.27
N ALA A 107 -12.58 15.18 20.31
CA ALA A 107 -11.15 15.37 20.49
C ALA A 107 -10.32 14.80 19.32
N ALA A 108 -10.70 13.62 18.80
CA ALA A 108 -10.07 13.04 17.62
C ALA A 108 -10.22 13.94 16.38
N PHE A 109 -11.42 14.46 16.10
CA PHE A 109 -11.63 15.41 14.99
C PHE A 109 -10.89 16.72 15.17
N LEU A 110 -10.96 17.32 16.36
CA LEU A 110 -10.28 18.57 16.67
C LEU A 110 -8.76 18.42 16.51
N TYR A 111 -8.19 17.29 16.92
CA TYR A 111 -6.77 17.00 16.73
C TYR A 111 -6.37 17.08 15.24
N TYR A 112 -7.17 16.51 14.32
CA TYR A 112 -6.92 16.62 12.88
C TYR A 112 -7.05 18.04 12.33
N ILE A 113 -7.96 18.86 12.87
CA ILE A 113 -8.16 20.26 12.43
C ILE A 113 -7.01 21.16 12.90
N PHE A 114 -6.52 20.95 14.13
CA PHE A 114 -5.44 21.76 14.70
C PHE A 114 -4.05 21.35 14.23
N TYR A 115 -3.85 20.11 13.80
CA TYR A 115 -2.56 19.60 13.35
C TYR A 115 -1.93 20.41 12.18
N PRO A 116 -2.68 20.81 11.13
CA PRO A 116 -2.16 21.66 10.05
C PRO A 116 -1.77 23.08 10.48
N ILE A 117 -2.34 23.61 11.57
CA ILE A 117 -2.15 25.00 12.03
C ILE A 117 -0.72 25.23 12.59
N ILE A 118 0.03 24.15 12.81
CA ILE A 118 1.45 24.16 13.19
C ILE A 118 2.35 24.80 12.09
N TYR A 119 1.85 25.24 10.95
CA TYR A 119 2.69 25.58 9.78
C TYR A 119 3.59 26.85 9.87
N HIS A 120 3.39 27.75 10.83
CA HIS A 120 3.86 29.14 10.69
C HIS A 120 5.32 29.44 11.11
N SER A 121 6.07 28.51 11.73
CA SER A 121 7.46 28.79 12.17
C SER A 121 8.51 27.78 11.67
N LYS A 122 9.77 28.22 11.59
CA LYS A 122 10.90 27.38 11.11
C LYS A 122 11.16 26.17 12.03
N ASN A 123 10.97 26.33 13.35
CA ASN A 123 11.05 25.24 14.32
C ASN A 123 9.90 24.25 14.10
N LYS A 124 8.69 24.77 13.81
CA LYS A 124 7.52 23.94 13.51
C LYS A 124 7.67 23.14 12.20
N ARG A 125 8.32 23.68 11.16
CA ARG A 125 8.63 22.92 9.93
C ARG A 125 9.57 21.74 10.17
N THR A 126 10.55 21.92 11.06
CA THR A 126 11.50 20.85 11.41
C THR A 126 10.78 19.75 12.19
N TYR A 127 9.95 20.14 13.15
CA TYR A 127 9.09 19.22 13.90
C TYR A 127 8.14 18.44 12.98
N LEU A 128 7.41 19.13 12.10
CA LEU A 128 6.49 18.51 11.14
C LEU A 128 7.18 17.47 10.26
N LYS A 129 8.42 17.74 9.84
CA LYS A 129 9.22 16.77 9.09
C LYS A 129 9.39 15.47 9.89
N TYR A 130 9.71 15.55 11.19
CA TYR A 130 9.83 14.35 12.02
C TYR A 130 8.49 13.64 12.18
N VAL A 131 7.38 14.36 12.37
CA VAL A 131 6.06 13.73 12.47
C VAL A 131 5.66 13.03 11.17
N LEU A 132 5.97 13.62 10.01
CA LEU A 132 5.75 13.00 8.71
C LEU A 132 6.64 11.76 8.53
N GLU A 133 7.92 11.83 8.90
CA GLU A 133 8.83 10.69 8.84
C GLU A 133 8.36 9.54 9.76
N THR A 134 7.94 9.83 11.00
CA THR A 134 7.41 8.82 11.92
C THR A 134 6.09 8.25 11.43
N THR A 135 5.19 9.08 10.90
CA THR A 135 3.89 8.62 10.36
C THR A 135 4.08 7.71 9.16
N LEU A 136 4.93 8.09 8.20
CA LEU A 136 5.28 7.22 7.08
C LEU A 136 5.92 5.92 7.55
N THR A 137 6.79 5.98 8.55
CA THR A 137 7.40 4.76 9.13
C THR A 137 6.35 3.86 9.75
N THR A 138 5.38 4.41 10.49
CA THR A 138 4.29 3.62 11.08
C THR A 138 3.40 3.00 10.02
N LEU A 139 3.07 3.73 8.96
CA LEU A 139 2.31 3.19 7.82
C LEU A 139 3.07 2.02 7.15
N ILE A 140 4.38 2.17 6.93
CA ILE A 140 5.22 1.09 6.39
C ILE A 140 5.22 -0.12 7.32
N LEU A 141 5.25 0.07 8.64
CA LEU A 141 5.19 -1.03 9.61
C LEU A 141 3.82 -1.74 9.60
N VAL A 142 2.73 -0.98 9.43
CA VAL A 142 1.38 -1.53 9.27
C VAL A 142 1.30 -2.37 7.99
N GLU A 143 1.75 -1.84 6.86
CA GLU A 143 1.79 -2.58 5.58
C GLU A 143 2.68 -3.82 5.67
N ALA A 144 3.86 -3.72 6.28
CA ALA A 144 4.78 -4.84 6.46
C ALA A 144 4.18 -5.93 7.37
N GLY A 145 3.49 -5.53 8.44
CA GLY A 145 2.75 -6.44 9.30
C GLY A 145 1.61 -7.13 8.56
N SER A 146 0.83 -6.37 7.77
CA SER A 146 -0.27 -6.88 6.95
C SER A 146 0.25 -7.93 5.96
N LEU A 147 1.36 -7.62 5.27
CA LEU A 147 2.04 -8.56 4.40
C LEU A 147 2.49 -9.82 5.16
N PHE A 148 3.13 -9.67 6.32
CA PHE A 148 3.58 -10.81 7.13
C PHE A 148 2.41 -11.70 7.58
N TYR A 149 1.28 -11.10 7.93
CA TYR A 149 0.05 -11.83 8.26
C TYR A 149 -0.46 -12.65 7.07
N TYR A 150 -0.57 -12.05 5.88
CA TYR A 150 -1.03 -12.76 4.68
C TYR A 150 -0.04 -13.83 4.20
N LEU A 151 1.27 -13.62 4.38
CA LEU A 151 2.28 -14.66 4.18
C LEU A 151 2.09 -15.83 5.16
N GLY A 152 1.79 -15.53 6.42
CA GLY A 152 1.42 -16.54 7.42
C GLY A 152 0.22 -17.37 6.99
N ILE A 153 -0.87 -16.73 6.56
CA ILE A 153 -2.06 -17.41 6.02
C ILE A 153 -1.69 -18.33 4.85
N ALA A 154 -0.90 -17.83 3.89
CA ALA A 154 -0.44 -18.63 2.75
C ALA A 154 0.37 -19.87 3.20
N ALA A 155 1.09 -19.76 4.31
CA ALA A 155 1.84 -20.84 4.94
C ALA A 155 1.04 -21.68 5.96
N LYS A 156 -0.28 -21.47 6.11
CA LYS A 156 -1.14 -22.08 7.15
C LYS A 156 -0.70 -21.77 8.59
N LEU A 157 -0.07 -20.62 8.80
CA LEU A 157 0.28 -20.11 10.12
C LEU A 157 -0.75 -19.05 10.53
N ASP A 158 -1.46 -19.28 11.63
CA ASP A 158 -2.31 -18.27 12.24
C ASP A 158 -1.48 -17.39 13.19
N LEU A 159 -1.49 -16.08 12.94
CA LEU A 159 -0.72 -15.09 13.69
C LEU A 159 -1.71 -14.09 14.34
N PRO A 160 -2.30 -14.44 15.49
CA PRO A 160 -3.43 -13.73 16.09
C PRO A 160 -3.10 -12.33 16.64
N LEU A 161 -1.82 -11.94 16.69
CA LEU A 161 -1.43 -10.56 16.99
C LEU A 161 -1.16 -9.75 15.71
N VAL A 162 -0.76 -10.41 14.63
CA VAL A 162 -0.36 -9.74 13.39
C VAL A 162 -1.59 -9.37 12.55
N TRP A 163 -2.72 -10.10 12.64
CA TRP A 163 -3.94 -9.75 11.91
C TRP A 163 -4.46 -8.33 12.20
N ARG A 164 -4.12 -7.77 13.35
CA ARG A 164 -4.40 -6.37 13.71
C ARG A 164 -3.85 -5.40 12.68
N THR A 165 -2.63 -5.65 12.23
CA THR A 165 -1.98 -4.82 11.20
C THR A 165 -2.73 -4.89 9.86
N ALA A 166 -3.29 -6.04 9.48
CA ALA A 166 -4.13 -6.17 8.28
C ALA A 166 -5.46 -5.40 8.40
N SER A 167 -6.03 -5.33 9.61
CA SER A 167 -7.24 -4.53 9.86
C SER A 167 -6.97 -3.03 9.77
N TRP A 168 -5.82 -2.59 10.29
CA TRP A 168 -5.34 -1.21 10.16
C TRP A 168 -5.04 -0.85 8.70
N ASP A 169 -4.37 -1.73 7.96
CA ASP A 169 -4.05 -1.56 6.55
C ASP A 169 -5.33 -1.34 5.71
N LEU A 170 -6.33 -2.19 5.93
CA LEU A 170 -7.64 -2.07 5.28
C LEU A 170 -8.39 -0.79 5.66
N ALA A 171 -8.32 -0.38 6.93
CA ALA A 171 -8.88 0.88 7.42
C ALA A 171 -8.25 2.12 6.77
N ILE A 172 -6.93 2.11 6.57
CA ILE A 172 -6.20 3.19 5.89
C ILE A 172 -6.54 3.18 4.40
N PHE A 173 -6.59 2.01 3.77
CA PHE A 173 -6.92 1.87 2.35
C PHE A 173 -8.28 2.47 2.01
N TYR A 174 -9.35 2.08 2.71
CA TYR A 174 -10.70 2.56 2.41
C TYR A 174 -10.89 4.05 2.68
N TRP A 175 -10.14 4.61 3.64
CA TRP A 175 -10.15 6.04 3.87
C TRP A 175 -9.47 6.85 2.78
N LEU A 176 -8.31 6.37 2.31
CA LEU A 176 -7.58 7.02 1.23
C LEU A 176 -8.23 6.76 -0.14
N HIS A 177 -9.14 5.79 -0.22
CA HIS A 177 -9.79 5.36 -1.44
C HIS A 177 -10.37 6.51 -2.30
N PRO A 178 -11.11 7.50 -1.75
CA PRO A 178 -11.61 8.63 -2.54
C PRO A 178 -10.50 9.45 -3.23
N ILE A 179 -9.30 9.44 -2.68
CA ILE A 179 -8.13 10.17 -3.21
C ILE A 179 -7.27 9.27 -4.11
N ILE A 180 -7.45 7.94 -4.08
CA ILE A 180 -6.68 7.00 -4.91
C ILE A 180 -6.70 7.38 -6.41
N PRO A 181 -7.82 7.75 -7.05
CA PRO A 181 -7.79 8.19 -8.45
C PRO A 181 -6.84 9.37 -8.70
N LEU A 182 -6.82 10.35 -7.80
CA LEU A 182 -5.91 11.50 -7.88
C LEU A 182 -4.47 11.08 -7.65
N LEU A 183 -4.22 10.17 -6.70
CA LEU A 183 -2.89 9.62 -6.46
C LEU A 183 -2.39 8.83 -7.67
N VAL A 184 -3.24 7.99 -8.28
CA VAL A 184 -2.91 7.23 -9.49
C VAL A 184 -2.57 8.17 -10.63
N LEU A 185 -3.35 9.23 -10.86
CA LEU A 185 -3.01 10.26 -11.85
C LEU A 185 -1.68 10.93 -11.52
N ALA A 186 -1.47 11.34 -10.26
CA ALA A 186 -0.22 11.96 -9.83
C ALA A 186 0.98 11.03 -10.06
N PHE A 187 0.84 9.73 -9.81
CA PHE A 187 1.89 8.74 -10.05
C PHE A 187 2.12 8.47 -11.55
N LEU A 188 1.06 8.38 -12.35
CA LEU A 188 1.14 8.25 -13.82
C LEU A 188 1.88 9.42 -14.45
N PHE A 189 1.62 10.65 -13.98
CA PHE A 189 2.28 11.86 -14.45
C PHE A 189 3.59 12.18 -13.69
N SER A 190 3.94 11.42 -12.66
CA SER A 190 5.14 11.68 -11.86
C SER A 190 6.46 11.68 -12.65
N PRO A 191 6.64 10.83 -13.69
CA PRO A 191 7.84 10.91 -14.53
C PRO A 191 7.90 12.21 -15.34
N LEU A 192 6.74 12.82 -15.63
CA LEU A 192 6.60 14.07 -16.37
C LEU A 192 6.70 15.32 -15.47
N LEU A 193 6.45 15.18 -14.16
CA LEU A 193 6.60 16.28 -13.20
C LEU A 193 8.03 16.83 -13.18
N LYS A 194 9.04 15.96 -13.20
CA LYS A 194 10.44 16.39 -13.16
C LYS A 194 10.87 17.19 -14.39
N PRO A 195 10.65 16.74 -15.65
CA PRO A 195 10.90 17.55 -16.82
C PRO A 195 9.98 18.77 -16.88
N GLY A 196 8.68 18.67 -16.52
CA GLY A 196 7.77 19.81 -16.48
C GLY A 196 8.22 20.93 -15.54
N ILE A 197 8.60 20.59 -14.30
CA ILE A 197 9.18 21.54 -13.34
C ILE A 197 10.50 22.12 -13.85
N LYS A 198 11.32 21.32 -14.55
CA LYS A 198 12.58 21.80 -15.15
C LYS A 198 12.29 22.83 -16.25
N SER A 199 11.35 22.55 -17.14
CA SER A 199 10.93 23.46 -18.21
C SER A 199 10.34 24.75 -17.66
N LEU A 200 9.45 24.67 -16.65
CA LEU A 200 8.89 25.87 -15.99
C LEU A 200 9.97 26.73 -15.31
N LYS A 201 10.99 26.11 -14.71
CA LYS A 201 12.10 26.84 -14.07
C LYS A 201 13.03 27.49 -15.10
N LEU A 202 13.26 26.84 -16.23
CA LEU A 202 14.00 27.39 -17.36
C LEU A 202 13.26 28.61 -17.94
N LEU A 203 11.94 28.49 -18.15
CA LEU A 203 11.08 29.59 -18.58
C LEU A 203 11.05 30.74 -17.56
N ALA A 204 11.13 30.43 -16.26
CA ALA A 204 11.16 31.42 -15.19
C ALA A 204 12.56 32.01 -14.89
N GLY A 205 13.58 31.73 -15.71
CA GLY A 205 14.95 32.25 -15.55
C GLY A 205 15.65 31.81 -14.26
N LYS A 206 15.14 30.78 -13.56
CA LYS A 206 15.67 30.32 -12.26
C LYS A 206 16.56 29.10 -12.45
N GLU A 207 17.83 29.33 -12.79
CA GLU A 207 18.84 28.30 -12.72
C GLU A 207 19.17 27.96 -11.26
N LYS A 208 18.66 26.83 -10.77
CA LYS A 208 19.13 26.26 -9.50
C LYS A 208 20.32 25.34 -9.76
N LYS A 209 21.42 25.57 -9.02
CA LYS A 209 22.46 24.56 -8.78
C LYS A 209 21.78 23.24 -8.43
N GLN A 210 21.91 22.23 -9.30
CA GLN A 210 21.40 20.90 -9.04
C GLN A 210 22.08 20.39 -7.76
N LYS A 211 21.29 20.26 -6.68
CA LYS A 211 21.74 19.51 -5.50
C LYS A 211 22.00 18.08 -5.98
N LYS A 212 23.24 17.62 -5.84
CA LYS A 212 23.59 16.22 -6.12
C LYS A 212 22.58 15.34 -5.36
N PRO A 213 21.86 14.43 -6.04
CA PRO A 213 20.94 13.55 -5.37
C PRO A 213 21.72 12.77 -4.30
N ARG A 214 21.12 12.61 -3.11
CA ARG A 214 21.68 11.72 -2.10
C ARG A 214 21.77 10.33 -2.73
N LYS A 215 22.99 9.79 -2.84
CA LYS A 215 23.20 8.44 -3.36
C LYS A 215 22.66 7.45 -2.32
N ILE A 216 21.48 6.92 -2.58
CA ILE A 216 20.96 5.78 -1.83
C ILE A 216 21.82 4.57 -2.23
N LYS A 217 22.51 3.97 -1.26
CA LYS A 217 23.25 2.72 -1.49
C LYS A 217 22.24 1.58 -1.59
N LEU A 218 21.84 1.25 -2.81
CA LEU A 218 21.05 0.06 -3.10
C LEU A 218 21.97 -1.14 -3.35
N PRO A 219 21.52 -2.37 -3.02
CA PRO A 219 22.19 -3.61 -3.39
C PRO A 219 22.58 -3.68 -4.88
N GLY A 220 23.42 -4.66 -5.21
CA GLY A 220 23.80 -4.96 -6.59
C GLY A 220 22.57 -5.20 -7.47
N TRP A 221 22.67 -4.90 -8.77
CA TRP A 221 21.53 -5.05 -9.69
C TRP A 221 21.03 -6.50 -9.76
N LYS A 222 21.93 -7.49 -9.63
CA LYS A 222 21.59 -8.93 -9.59
C LYS A 222 20.70 -9.24 -8.40
N THR A 223 21.04 -8.71 -7.22
CA THR A 223 20.27 -8.89 -5.99
C THR A 223 18.89 -8.27 -6.12
N ILE A 224 18.80 -7.04 -6.63
CA ILE A 224 17.51 -6.36 -6.85
C ILE A 224 16.64 -7.14 -7.83
N LEU A 225 17.21 -7.58 -8.96
CA LEU A 225 16.48 -8.36 -9.95
C LEU A 225 16.00 -9.68 -9.35
N LEU A 226 16.84 -10.39 -8.61
CA LEU A 226 16.48 -11.64 -7.95
C LEU A 226 15.33 -11.43 -6.95
N ILE A 227 15.41 -10.40 -6.10
CA ILE A 227 14.34 -10.05 -5.15
C ILE A 227 13.03 -9.79 -5.90
N SER A 228 13.05 -8.96 -6.95
CA SER A 228 11.86 -8.66 -7.74
C SER A 228 11.26 -9.89 -8.41
N LEU A 229 12.10 -10.77 -8.96
CA LEU A 229 11.67 -12.03 -9.58
C LEU A 229 11.07 -12.98 -8.55
N SER A 230 11.65 -13.06 -7.34
CA SER A 230 11.09 -13.84 -6.24
C SER A 230 9.72 -13.31 -5.81
N ILE A 231 9.55 -11.99 -5.69
CA ILE A 231 8.26 -11.38 -5.36
C ILE A 231 7.24 -11.67 -6.47
N ALA A 232 7.60 -11.47 -7.74
CA ALA A 232 6.73 -11.76 -8.89
C ALA A 232 6.34 -13.24 -8.98
N ALA A 233 7.30 -14.15 -8.74
CA ALA A 233 7.03 -15.58 -8.71
C ALA A 233 6.09 -15.93 -7.56
N PHE A 234 6.34 -15.39 -6.38
CA PHE A 234 5.52 -15.61 -5.21
C PHE A 234 4.08 -15.13 -5.44
N THR A 235 3.88 -13.88 -5.88
CA THR A 235 2.53 -13.34 -6.12
C THR A 235 1.75 -14.15 -7.15
N ALA A 236 2.40 -14.55 -8.25
CA ALA A 236 1.77 -15.35 -9.29
C ALA A 236 1.40 -16.77 -8.82
N THR A 237 2.26 -17.42 -8.04
CA THR A 237 2.07 -18.81 -7.61
C THR A 237 1.15 -18.94 -6.40
N THR A 238 1.03 -17.88 -5.60
CA THR A 238 0.17 -17.85 -4.39
C THR A 238 -1.28 -18.27 -4.70
N LEU A 239 -1.79 -17.89 -5.88
CA LEU A 239 -3.14 -18.25 -6.38
C LEU A 239 -3.43 -19.75 -6.45
N TYR A 240 -2.39 -20.56 -6.64
CA TYR A 240 -2.49 -22.00 -6.85
C TYR A 240 -1.75 -22.81 -5.78
N LEU A 241 -1.34 -22.16 -4.67
CA LEU A 241 -0.81 -22.89 -3.53
C LEU A 241 -1.85 -23.87 -3.00
N PRO A 242 -1.50 -25.14 -2.73
CA PRO A 242 -2.44 -26.13 -2.17
C PRO A 242 -3.05 -25.70 -0.83
N THR A 243 -2.39 -24.78 -0.12
CA THR A 243 -2.87 -24.22 1.14
C THR A 243 -4.07 -23.28 0.95
N LEU A 244 -4.05 -22.47 -0.12
CA LEU A 244 -5.09 -21.48 -0.43
C LEU A 244 -6.12 -22.00 -1.45
N ASN A 245 -5.71 -22.93 -2.31
CA ASN A 245 -6.52 -23.52 -3.36
C ASN A 245 -6.34 -25.06 -3.37
N PRO A 246 -6.86 -25.78 -2.37
CA PRO A 246 -6.65 -27.23 -2.22
C PRO A 246 -7.17 -28.05 -3.41
N THR A 247 -8.21 -27.54 -4.07
CA THR A 247 -8.83 -28.20 -5.23
C THR A 247 -8.14 -27.86 -6.55
N GLY A 248 -7.16 -26.94 -6.54
CA GLY A 248 -6.45 -26.50 -7.74
C GLY A 248 -7.36 -25.85 -8.79
N LYS A 249 -8.55 -25.37 -8.42
CA LYS A 249 -9.50 -24.75 -9.35
C LYS A 249 -8.93 -23.48 -9.96
N PHE A 250 -9.32 -23.17 -11.19
CA PHE A 250 -8.94 -21.90 -11.80
C PHE A 250 -9.54 -20.72 -11.01
N LYS A 251 -8.72 -19.71 -10.74
CA LYS A 251 -9.12 -18.48 -10.06
C LYS A 251 -9.15 -17.33 -11.07
N GLY A 252 -10.25 -16.56 -11.07
CA GLY A 252 -10.47 -15.46 -12.01
C GLY A 252 -11.44 -15.77 -13.15
N VAL A 253 -11.87 -14.72 -13.84
CA VAL A 253 -12.82 -14.81 -14.96
C VAL A 253 -12.13 -15.36 -16.19
N ASP A 254 -10.98 -14.81 -16.57
CA ASP A 254 -10.33 -15.13 -17.83
C ASP A 254 -9.90 -16.61 -17.93
N PRO A 255 -9.31 -17.25 -16.89
CA PRO A 255 -9.01 -18.68 -16.92
C PRO A 255 -10.23 -19.56 -17.19
N ASN A 256 -11.36 -19.24 -16.56
CA ASN A 256 -12.59 -20.04 -16.61
C ASN A 256 -13.41 -19.81 -17.89
N THR A 257 -13.49 -18.56 -18.35
CA THR A 257 -14.39 -18.16 -19.44
C THR A 257 -13.69 -18.03 -20.79
N ARG A 258 -12.37 -17.80 -20.80
CA ARG A 258 -11.61 -17.52 -22.03
C ARG A 258 -10.49 -18.53 -22.24
N TYR A 259 -9.46 -18.50 -21.41
CA TYR A 259 -8.19 -19.19 -21.68
C TYR A 259 -8.35 -20.71 -21.78
N TYR A 260 -8.97 -21.34 -20.80
CA TYR A 260 -9.15 -22.80 -20.80
C TYR A 260 -10.14 -23.28 -21.89
N PRO A 261 -11.35 -22.69 -22.04
CA PRO A 261 -12.26 -23.05 -23.12
C PRO A 261 -11.68 -22.84 -24.52
N HIS A 262 -11.02 -21.71 -24.76
CA HIS A 262 -10.43 -21.38 -26.06
C HIS A 262 -9.30 -22.33 -26.42
N LEU A 263 -8.42 -22.68 -25.48
CA LEU A 263 -7.40 -23.70 -25.72
C LEU A 263 -8.04 -25.05 -26.08
N LYS A 264 -9.08 -25.50 -25.37
CA LYS A 264 -9.81 -26.72 -25.76
C LYS A 264 -10.38 -26.64 -27.17
N GLN A 265 -10.93 -25.49 -27.57
CA GLN A 265 -11.47 -25.29 -28.92
C GLN A 265 -10.36 -25.32 -29.98
N ILE A 266 -9.19 -24.73 -29.70
CA ILE A 266 -8.01 -24.80 -30.59
C ILE A 266 -7.60 -26.26 -30.80
N TYR A 267 -7.56 -27.08 -29.75
CA TYR A 267 -7.19 -28.50 -29.86
C TYR A 267 -8.19 -29.34 -30.64
N LYS A 268 -9.47 -28.96 -30.61
CA LYS A 268 -10.54 -29.60 -31.40
C LYS A 268 -10.50 -29.22 -32.89
N SER A 269 -9.81 -28.13 -33.24
CA SER A 269 -9.69 -27.70 -34.63
C SER A 269 -8.70 -28.57 -35.42
N PRO A 270 -9.00 -28.92 -36.68
CA PRO A 270 -8.04 -29.59 -37.57
C PRO A 270 -6.84 -28.69 -37.88
N ASP A 271 -7.07 -27.38 -38.07
CA ASP A 271 -6.00 -26.38 -38.19
C ASP A 271 -5.91 -25.57 -36.91
N ARG A 272 -4.99 -25.99 -36.03
CA ARG A 272 -4.82 -25.44 -34.69
C ARG A 272 -4.18 -24.05 -34.70
N ILE A 273 -3.29 -23.77 -35.64
CA ILE A 273 -2.61 -22.47 -35.72
C ILE A 273 -3.60 -21.41 -36.19
N LYS A 274 -4.36 -21.70 -37.26
CA LYS A 274 -5.42 -20.82 -37.73
C LYS A 274 -6.52 -20.62 -36.68
N ALA A 275 -6.86 -21.67 -35.92
CA ALA A 275 -7.80 -21.55 -34.81
C ALA A 275 -7.26 -20.64 -33.70
N ALA A 276 -5.98 -20.75 -33.33
CA ALA A 276 -5.37 -19.87 -32.32
C ALA A 276 -5.40 -18.40 -32.73
N ILE A 277 -5.15 -18.11 -34.01
CA ILE A 277 -5.22 -16.76 -34.57
C ILE A 277 -6.67 -16.24 -34.57
N LYS A 278 -7.64 -17.07 -34.98
CA LYS A 278 -9.04 -16.65 -35.12
C LYS A 278 -9.80 -16.51 -33.80
N ILE A 279 -9.60 -17.43 -32.86
CA ILE A 279 -10.26 -17.41 -31.55
C ILE A 279 -9.79 -16.22 -30.71
N GLY A 280 -8.50 -15.90 -30.83
CA GLY A 280 -7.91 -14.77 -30.14
C GLY A 280 -7.98 -13.47 -30.92
N TYR A 281 -9.08 -13.15 -31.62
CA TYR A 281 -9.15 -12.01 -32.55
C TYR A 281 -8.61 -10.69 -31.96
N ASP A 282 -8.74 -10.47 -30.65
CA ASP A 282 -8.20 -9.30 -29.94
C ASP A 282 -6.75 -9.47 -29.43
N ARG A 283 -6.24 -10.71 -29.30
CA ARG A 283 -4.93 -11.07 -28.69
C ARG A 283 -4.29 -12.33 -29.34
N PRO A 284 -4.10 -12.38 -30.67
CA PRO A 284 -3.73 -13.63 -31.36
C PRO A 284 -2.38 -14.19 -30.90
N LEU A 285 -1.41 -13.30 -30.62
CA LEU A 285 -0.10 -13.69 -30.11
C LEU A 285 -0.19 -14.41 -28.75
N SER A 286 -1.06 -13.94 -27.85
CA SER A 286 -1.26 -14.57 -26.53
C SER A 286 -1.72 -16.01 -26.68
N TYR A 287 -2.71 -16.27 -27.55
CA TYR A 287 -3.23 -17.62 -27.77
C TYR A 287 -2.24 -18.53 -28.51
N ILE A 288 -1.41 -17.98 -29.40
CA ILE A 288 -0.32 -18.75 -30.02
C ILE A 288 0.68 -19.19 -28.95
N ILE A 289 1.13 -18.27 -28.08
CA ILE A 289 2.07 -18.59 -26.99
C ILE A 289 1.47 -19.63 -26.06
N MET A 290 0.22 -19.45 -25.65
CA MET A 290 -0.49 -20.42 -24.80
C MET A 290 -0.65 -21.78 -25.49
N PHE A 291 -0.96 -21.80 -26.79
CA PHE A 291 -1.06 -23.04 -27.55
C PHE A 291 0.28 -23.77 -27.58
N LEU A 292 1.38 -23.06 -27.88
CA LEU A 292 2.73 -23.65 -27.88
C LEU A 292 3.11 -24.17 -26.49
N LEU A 293 2.85 -23.41 -25.43
CA LEU A 293 3.12 -23.83 -24.06
C LEU A 293 2.30 -25.06 -23.65
N SER A 294 1.05 -25.13 -24.10
CA SER A 294 0.16 -26.25 -23.82
C SER A 294 0.57 -27.56 -24.48
N LYS A 295 1.37 -27.51 -25.56
CA LYS A 295 1.95 -28.73 -26.14
C LYS A 295 2.96 -29.38 -25.19
N LEU A 296 3.61 -28.60 -24.33
CA LEU A 296 4.64 -29.07 -23.39
C LEU A 296 4.04 -29.38 -22.02
N ALA A 297 3.20 -28.48 -21.51
CA ALA A 297 2.69 -28.53 -20.14
C ALA A 297 1.26 -29.08 -20.02
N GLY A 298 0.56 -29.26 -21.15
CA GLY A 298 -0.89 -29.48 -21.16
C GLY A 298 -1.68 -28.18 -20.99
N ILE A 299 -2.98 -28.24 -21.29
CA ILE A 299 -3.87 -27.07 -21.29
C ILE A 299 -4.01 -26.49 -19.87
N GLU A 300 -4.26 -27.35 -18.88
CA GLU A 300 -4.55 -26.90 -17.52
C GLU A 300 -3.36 -26.19 -16.87
N LEU A 301 -2.18 -26.81 -16.89
CA LEU A 301 -0.98 -26.23 -16.31
C LEU A 301 -0.56 -24.95 -17.05
N THR A 302 -0.74 -24.90 -18.38
CA THR A 302 -0.52 -23.68 -19.17
C THR A 302 -1.32 -22.50 -18.63
N VAL A 303 -2.64 -22.67 -18.42
CA VAL A 303 -3.50 -21.59 -17.92
C VAL A 303 -3.05 -21.13 -16.53
N LYS A 304 -2.56 -22.05 -15.68
CA LYS A 304 -2.02 -21.74 -14.35
C LYS A 304 -0.66 -21.05 -14.39
N LEU A 305 0.19 -21.34 -15.39
CA LEU A 305 1.54 -20.80 -15.52
C LEU A 305 1.61 -19.43 -16.21
N ILE A 306 0.64 -19.07 -17.05
CA ILE A 306 0.65 -17.80 -17.78
C ILE A 306 0.83 -16.57 -16.87
N PRO A 307 0.14 -16.44 -15.73
CA PRO A 307 0.35 -15.31 -14.83
C PRO A 307 1.79 -15.21 -14.32
N LEU A 308 2.41 -16.35 -14.00
CA LEU A 308 3.81 -16.43 -13.58
C LEU A 308 4.76 -15.98 -14.69
N ILE A 309 4.59 -16.51 -15.90
CA ILE A 309 5.44 -16.17 -17.05
C ILE A 309 5.33 -14.68 -17.36
N CYS A 310 4.11 -14.13 -17.42
CA CYS A 310 3.87 -12.72 -17.68
C CYS A 310 4.48 -11.82 -16.60
N SER A 311 4.33 -12.18 -15.32
CA SER A 311 4.87 -11.40 -14.21
C SER A 311 6.41 -11.36 -14.23
N LEU A 312 7.05 -12.52 -14.45
CA LEU A 312 8.51 -12.59 -14.55
C LEU A 312 9.04 -11.82 -15.76
N LEU A 313 8.44 -12.01 -16.93
CA LEU A 313 8.83 -11.28 -18.14
C LEU A 313 8.63 -9.77 -17.99
N TYR A 314 7.59 -9.34 -17.29
CA TYR A 314 7.35 -7.93 -17.01
C TYR A 314 8.47 -7.33 -16.14
N VAL A 315 8.87 -7.98 -15.04
CA VAL A 315 10.00 -7.54 -14.20
C VAL A 315 11.30 -7.42 -15.02
N ILE A 316 11.60 -8.45 -15.82
CA ILE A 316 12.79 -8.47 -16.69
C ILE A 316 12.75 -7.32 -17.69
N SER A 317 11.60 -7.10 -18.33
CA SER A 317 11.41 -6.04 -19.31
C SER A 317 11.60 -4.66 -18.68
N ILE A 318 11.03 -4.41 -17.50
CA ILE A 318 11.19 -3.14 -16.77
C ILE A 318 12.66 -2.91 -16.39
N TYR A 319 13.39 -3.94 -15.97
CA TYR A 319 14.82 -3.82 -15.68
C TYR A 319 15.61 -3.36 -16.92
N TYR A 320 15.46 -4.05 -18.05
CA TYR A 320 16.20 -3.71 -19.26
C TYR A 320 15.79 -2.35 -19.84
N PHE A 321 14.49 -2.06 -19.86
CA PHE A 321 13.97 -0.77 -20.32
C PHE A 321 14.50 0.38 -19.46
N SER A 322 14.38 0.26 -18.13
CA SER A 322 14.81 1.31 -17.20
C SER A 322 16.33 1.47 -17.18
N LYS A 323 17.10 0.38 -17.31
CA LYS A 323 18.57 0.43 -17.43
C LYS A 323 19.01 1.19 -18.68
N THR A 324 18.23 1.12 -19.76
CA THR A 324 18.55 1.77 -21.03
C THR A 324 18.21 3.26 -21.00
N LEU A 325 17.11 3.64 -20.34
CA LEU A 325 16.60 5.01 -20.38
C LEU A 325 16.89 5.86 -19.13
N LEU A 326 17.21 5.23 -18.00
CA LEU A 326 17.38 5.91 -16.71
C LEU A 326 18.76 5.61 -16.10
N ASP A 327 19.10 6.35 -15.05
CA ASP A 327 20.31 6.06 -14.27
C ASP A 327 20.20 4.73 -13.50
N ALA A 328 21.35 4.15 -13.15
CA ALA A 328 21.42 2.84 -12.50
C ALA A 328 20.65 2.75 -11.18
N THR A 329 20.47 3.86 -10.45
CA THR A 329 19.70 3.86 -9.19
C THR A 329 18.21 3.79 -9.51
N SER A 330 17.75 4.65 -10.41
CA SER A 330 16.36 4.67 -10.89
C SER A 330 15.97 3.34 -11.51
N ALA A 331 16.84 2.71 -12.29
CA ALA A 331 16.59 1.39 -12.88
C ALA A 331 16.38 0.29 -11.82
N LYS A 332 17.20 0.27 -10.76
CA LYS A 332 17.02 -0.66 -9.63
C LYS A 332 15.69 -0.43 -8.92
N ILE A 333 15.35 0.84 -8.66
CA ILE A 333 14.10 1.20 -8.00
C ILE A 333 12.90 0.77 -8.84
N ALA A 334 12.89 1.08 -10.14
CA ALA A 334 11.82 0.68 -11.06
C ALA A 334 11.67 -0.85 -11.11
N THR A 335 12.79 -1.58 -11.12
CA THR A 335 12.78 -3.06 -11.09
C THR A 335 12.17 -3.58 -9.79
N LEU A 336 12.54 -3.01 -8.63
CA LEU A 336 11.98 -3.40 -7.33
C LEU A 336 10.46 -3.22 -7.29
N TYR A 337 9.98 -2.06 -7.74
CA TYR A 337 8.55 -1.74 -7.71
C TYR A 337 7.73 -2.44 -8.79
N SER A 338 8.35 -2.94 -9.87
CA SER A 338 7.61 -3.58 -10.97
C SER A 338 6.76 -4.77 -10.52
N ALA A 339 7.26 -5.60 -9.60
CA ALA A 339 6.55 -6.80 -9.12
C ALA A 339 5.29 -6.49 -8.28
N ILE A 340 5.16 -5.26 -7.78
CA ILE A 340 4.05 -4.78 -6.94
C ILE A 340 3.38 -3.53 -7.51
N SER A 341 3.64 -3.22 -8.79
CA SER A 341 3.09 -2.03 -9.43
C SER A 341 1.60 -2.20 -9.71
N TYR A 342 0.90 -1.09 -9.92
CA TYR A 342 -0.48 -1.08 -10.39
C TYR A 342 -0.66 -1.90 -11.68
N THR A 343 0.32 -1.87 -12.60
CA THR A 343 0.29 -2.70 -13.81
C THR A 343 0.33 -4.18 -13.50
N THR A 344 1.10 -4.59 -12.49
CA THR A 344 1.11 -5.98 -12.05
C THR A 344 -0.21 -6.33 -11.36
N THR A 345 -0.63 -5.57 -10.35
CA THR A 345 -1.80 -5.90 -9.53
C THR A 345 -3.12 -5.76 -10.30
N ALA A 346 -3.35 -4.66 -11.00
CA ALA A 346 -4.58 -4.41 -11.76
C ALA A 346 -4.48 -4.88 -13.22
N GLY A 347 -3.32 -4.71 -13.86
CA GLY A 347 -3.15 -5.05 -15.28
C GLY A 347 -2.99 -6.55 -15.53
N LEU A 348 -1.99 -7.18 -14.90
CA LEU A 348 -1.71 -8.61 -15.08
C LEU A 348 -2.68 -9.48 -14.28
N PHE A 349 -3.00 -9.06 -13.05
CA PHE A 349 -3.82 -9.86 -12.16
C PHE A 349 -5.25 -9.35 -11.93
N GLY A 350 -5.67 -8.21 -12.47
CA GLY A 350 -7.04 -7.70 -12.28
C GLY A 350 -8.11 -8.68 -12.78
N GLY A 351 -7.90 -9.30 -13.95
CA GLY A 351 -8.79 -10.36 -14.46
C GLY A 351 -8.75 -11.68 -13.66
N LEU A 352 -7.75 -11.83 -12.78
CA LEU A 352 -7.54 -12.99 -11.91
C LEU A 352 -8.10 -12.78 -10.50
N TYR A 353 -8.02 -11.55 -9.96
CA TYR A 353 -8.45 -11.19 -8.61
C TYR A 353 -9.85 -10.56 -8.52
N ASN A 354 -10.40 -9.98 -9.59
CA ASN A 354 -11.66 -9.22 -9.51
C ASN A 354 -12.94 -10.05 -9.29
N ASN A 355 -12.88 -11.38 -9.27
CA ASN A 355 -14.03 -12.21 -8.93
C ASN A 355 -13.59 -13.37 -8.04
N TRP A 356 -13.60 -13.10 -6.73
CA TRP A 356 -13.55 -14.13 -5.69
C TRP A 356 -14.99 -14.48 -5.33
N THR A 357 -15.60 -15.38 -6.11
CA THR A 357 -16.85 -16.05 -5.75
C THR A 357 -16.60 -17.49 -5.36
#